data_AF-T0Y600-F1
#
_entry.id   AF-T0Y600-F1
#
_cell.length_a   1.000
_cell.length_b   1.000
_cell.length_c   1.000
_cell.angle_alpha   90.00
_cell.angle_beta   90.00
_cell.angle_gamma   90.00
#
_symmetry.space_group_name_H-M   'P 1'
#
loop_
_entity.id
_entity.type
_entity.pdbx_description
1 polymer ?
#
loop_
_entity_poly.entity_id
_entity_poly.type
_entity_poly.pdbx_seq_one_letter_code
_entity_poly.pdbx_strand_id
1 'polypeptide(L)'
;MDEAGMVAAKDMEKLLERARAEQAHVLLVGDTRQIGSVGAGAAFTQLREQLGSENLTEIVRQRHEGLRQAVYDALAGKTAEALSRVQVFEIKQEKPDRAAPDRSEIDAGSDHALAQSAEIRREELREAAIAAIVNRYQYWTEAEKDVLVIALSRADREALNEALHAEKPGRNDPRPVDTLDSKQWTAAQRSDAARYRPGDQIEWGRDYQDGPRKGEITPVVAQRDGQVTAQRADGT
;
A
#
# COMPACT_ATOMS: atom_id res chain seq x y z
N MET A 1 -14.16 16.18 8.81
CA MET A 1 -13.59 15.28 7.80
C MET A 1 -12.31 14.72 8.39
N ASP A 2 -12.24 13.39 8.51
CA ASP A 2 -11.06 12.70 9.03
C ASP A 2 -10.14 12.27 7.88
N GLU A 3 -8.87 12.03 8.16
CA GLU A 3 -7.81 11.73 7.19
C GLU A 3 -7.71 12.72 6.02
N ALA A 4 -7.80 14.01 6.34
CA ALA A 4 -7.75 15.10 5.37
C ALA A 4 -6.45 15.16 4.55
N GLY A 5 -5.34 14.61 5.08
CA GLY A 5 -4.07 14.49 4.36
C GLY A 5 -4.14 13.59 3.12
N MET A 6 -5.11 12.68 3.05
CA MET A 6 -5.26 11.73 1.93
C MET A 6 -6.10 12.28 0.78
N VAL A 7 -6.76 13.43 0.94
CA VAL A 7 -7.68 13.97 -0.08
C VAL A 7 -6.97 14.83 -1.11
N ALA A 8 -7.26 14.54 -2.38
CA ALA A 8 -6.72 15.28 -3.52
C ALA A 8 -7.26 16.71 -3.54
N ALA A 9 -6.48 17.66 -4.05
CA ALA A 9 -6.84 19.07 -4.01
C ALA A 9 -8.19 19.38 -4.69
N LYS A 10 -8.47 18.73 -5.82
CA LYS A 10 -9.74 18.89 -6.56
C LYS A 10 -10.96 18.41 -5.78
N ASP A 11 -10.82 17.37 -4.97
CA ASP A 11 -11.93 16.85 -4.19
C ASP A 11 -12.14 17.67 -2.92
N MET A 12 -11.05 18.20 -2.33
CA MET A 12 -11.13 19.19 -1.25
C MET A 12 -11.82 20.47 -1.71
N GLU A 13 -11.50 20.98 -2.90
CA GLU A 13 -12.16 22.14 -3.51
C GLU A 13 -13.69 21.94 -3.59
N LYS A 14 -14.15 20.85 -4.20
CA LYS A 14 -15.58 20.53 -4.31
C LYS A 14 -16.26 20.43 -2.94
N LEU A 15 -15.59 19.84 -1.96
CA LEU A 15 -16.09 19.73 -0.59
C LEU A 15 -16.30 21.13 0.03
N LEU A 16 -15.30 22.00 -0.09
CA LEU A 16 -15.35 23.36 0.46
C LEU A 16 -16.37 24.25 -0.27
N GLU A 17 -16.49 24.14 -1.59
CA GLU A 17 -17.52 24.82 -2.36
C GLU A 17 -18.92 24.42 -1.91
N ARG A 18 -19.15 23.12 -1.72
CA ARG A 18 -20.44 22.64 -1.23
C ARG A 18 -20.71 23.13 0.19
N ALA A 19 -19.72 23.06 1.07
CA ALA A 19 -19.86 23.57 2.44
C ALA A 19 -20.19 25.07 2.45
N ARG A 20 -19.57 25.87 1.58
CA ARG A 20 -19.88 27.30 1.42
C ARG A 20 -21.32 27.51 0.96
N ALA A 21 -21.79 26.76 -0.04
CA ALA A 21 -23.16 26.87 -0.55
C ALA A 21 -24.21 26.56 0.54
N GLU A 22 -23.91 25.60 1.41
CA GLU A 22 -24.78 25.17 2.52
C GLU A 22 -24.52 25.97 3.83
N GLN A 23 -23.62 26.96 3.80
CA GLN A 23 -23.21 27.73 4.99
C GLN A 23 -22.73 26.85 6.16
N ALA A 24 -22.09 25.73 5.85
CA ALA A 24 -21.60 24.76 6.82
C ALA A 24 -20.16 25.06 7.28
N HIS A 25 -19.87 24.75 8.54
CA HIS A 25 -18.51 24.75 9.06
C HIS A 25 -17.83 23.41 8.77
N VAL A 26 -16.57 23.45 8.34
CA VAL A 26 -15.78 22.25 8.04
C VAL A 26 -14.61 22.16 9.02
N LEU A 27 -14.60 21.10 9.83
CA LEU A 27 -13.43 20.70 10.61
C LEU A 27 -12.64 19.66 9.83
N LEU A 28 -11.36 19.94 9.58
CA LEU A 28 -10.43 19.02 8.92
C LEU A 28 -9.49 18.41 9.98
N VAL A 29 -9.39 17.09 9.99
CA VAL A 29 -8.53 16.32 10.89
C VAL A 29 -7.65 15.41 10.03
N GLY A 30 -6.36 15.33 10.34
CA GLY A 30 -5.43 14.47 9.63
C GLY A 30 -3.99 14.67 10.09
N ASP A 31 -3.10 13.75 9.70
CA ASP A 31 -1.67 13.81 10.02
C ASP A 31 -0.85 14.04 8.75
N THR A 32 -0.08 15.12 8.71
CA THR A 32 0.78 15.44 7.55
C THR A 32 2.08 14.66 7.51
N ARG A 33 2.39 13.90 8.56
CA ARG A 33 3.53 12.96 8.56
C ARG A 33 3.15 11.59 8.00
N GLN A 34 1.85 11.32 7.79
CA GLN A 34 1.39 10.14 7.06
C GLN A 34 1.55 10.31 5.54
N ILE A 35 1.33 9.22 4.81
CA ILE A 35 1.36 9.21 3.35
C ILE A 35 0.27 10.16 2.83
N GLY A 36 0.69 11.14 2.02
CA GLY A 36 -0.22 12.10 1.42
C GLY A 36 -1.14 11.49 0.36
N SER A 37 -2.04 12.31 -0.17
CA SER A 37 -2.95 11.87 -1.24
C SER A 37 -2.21 11.23 -2.42
N VAL A 38 -2.80 10.16 -2.97
CA VAL A 38 -2.40 9.59 -4.26
C VAL A 38 -2.76 10.56 -5.41
N GLY A 39 -3.82 11.36 -5.23
CA GLY A 39 -4.20 12.39 -6.18
C GLY A 39 -3.30 13.63 -6.09
N ALA A 40 -3.34 14.47 -7.11
CA ALA A 40 -2.48 15.65 -7.17
C ALA A 40 -2.85 16.70 -6.12
N GLY A 41 -1.82 17.31 -5.53
CA GLY A 41 -1.90 18.44 -4.60
C GLY A 41 -2.01 18.05 -3.13
N ALA A 42 -1.58 18.96 -2.24
CA ALA A 42 -1.54 18.77 -0.80
C ALA A 42 -2.44 19.79 -0.08
N ALA A 43 -3.74 19.81 -0.42
CA ALA A 43 -4.66 20.86 0.00
C ALA A 43 -4.76 20.99 1.54
N PHE A 44 -4.77 19.87 2.27
CA PHE A 44 -4.78 19.91 3.74
C PHE A 44 -3.56 20.62 4.33
N THR A 45 -2.36 20.30 3.84
CA THR A 45 -1.12 20.96 4.26
C THR A 45 -1.15 22.46 3.97
N GLN A 46 -1.59 22.84 2.76
CA GLN A 46 -1.69 24.24 2.35
C GLN A 46 -2.70 25.03 3.20
N LEU A 47 -3.88 24.46 3.44
CA LEU A 47 -4.92 25.09 4.28
C LEU A 47 -4.42 25.28 5.71
N ARG A 48 -3.70 24.28 6.26
CA ARG A 48 -3.09 24.39 7.58
C ARG A 48 -2.05 25.52 7.65
N GLU A 49 -1.18 25.64 6.64
CA GLU A 49 -0.16 26.68 6.60
C GLU A 49 -0.76 28.09 6.49
N GLN A 50 -1.89 28.23 5.81
CA GLN A 50 -2.55 29.52 5.60
C GLN A 50 -3.49 29.93 6.74
N LEU A 51 -4.24 28.98 7.30
CA LEU A 51 -5.31 29.24 8.29
C LEU A 51 -4.86 28.94 9.72
N GLY A 52 -3.74 28.26 9.90
CA GLY A 52 -3.32 27.70 11.18
C GLY A 52 -3.99 26.36 11.48
N SER A 53 -3.52 25.71 12.55
CA SER A 53 -4.13 24.50 13.09
C SER A 53 -3.75 24.30 14.54
N GLU A 54 -4.60 23.57 15.26
CA GLU A 54 -4.27 22.99 16.55
C GLU A 54 -3.66 21.60 16.38
N ASN A 55 -2.63 21.29 17.17
CA ASN A 55 -1.96 19.99 17.13
C ASN A 55 -2.31 19.19 18.40
N LEU A 56 -2.80 17.96 18.21
CA LEU A 56 -2.96 17.01 19.30
C LEU A 56 -1.63 16.28 19.53
N THR A 57 -1.02 16.49 20.69
CA THR A 57 0.30 15.93 21.03
C THR A 57 0.24 14.73 21.96
N GLU A 58 -0.90 14.50 22.62
CA GLU A 58 -1.05 13.43 23.60
C GLU A 58 -1.50 12.12 22.95
N ILE A 59 -0.72 11.06 23.16
CA ILE A 59 -1.06 9.72 22.69
C ILE A 59 -1.98 9.01 23.69
N VAL A 60 -3.25 8.86 23.32
CA VAL A 60 -4.27 8.17 24.13
C VAL A 60 -4.51 6.71 23.75
N ARG A 61 -4.12 6.31 22.52
CA ARG A 61 -4.41 4.96 21.98
C ARG A 61 -3.58 3.88 22.67
N GLN A 62 -2.28 4.11 22.86
CA GLN A 62 -1.38 3.16 23.52
C GLN A 62 -1.56 3.23 25.05
N ARG A 63 -2.16 2.19 25.63
CA ARG A 63 -2.36 2.08 27.08
C ARG A 63 -1.09 1.67 27.84
N HIS A 64 -0.23 0.87 27.22
CA HIS A 64 1.04 0.44 27.82
C HIS A 64 2.08 1.56 27.72
N GLU A 65 2.64 1.96 28.86
CA GLU A 65 3.58 3.09 28.96
C GLU A 65 4.82 2.91 28.09
N GLY A 66 5.43 1.71 28.11
CA GLY A 66 6.61 1.42 27.29
C GLY A 66 6.35 1.56 25.78
N LEU A 67 5.16 1.15 25.31
CA LEU A 67 4.78 1.26 23.90
C LEU A 67 4.45 2.72 23.53
N ARG A 68 3.82 3.45 24.46
CA ARG A 68 3.56 4.89 24.28
C ARG A 68 4.87 5.66 24.15
N GLN A 69 5.86 5.37 24.99
CA GLN A 69 7.17 5.99 24.90
C GLN A 69 7.91 5.60 23.61
N ALA A 70 7.76 4.36 23.14
CA ALA A 70 8.31 3.94 21.84
C ALA A 70 7.78 4.81 20.69
N VAL A 71 6.48 5.13 20.70
CA VAL A 71 5.89 6.01 19.69
C VAL A 71 6.42 7.44 19.83
N TYR A 72 6.53 8.00 21.04
CA TYR A 72 7.12 9.33 21.23
C TYR A 72 8.57 9.41 20.74
N ASP A 73 9.39 8.39 21.03
CA ASP A 73 10.77 8.32 20.57
C ASP A 73 10.83 8.24 19.03
N ALA A 74 9.94 7.46 18.40
CA ALA A 74 9.84 7.40 16.94
C ALA A 74 9.42 8.75 16.32
N LEU A 75 8.44 9.45 16.90
CA LEU A 75 8.02 10.78 16.46
C LEU A 75 9.12 11.84 16.61
N ALA A 76 10.07 11.62 17.52
CA ALA A 76 11.26 12.47 17.73
C ALA A 76 12.48 12.04 16.90
N GLY A 77 12.36 11.00 16.06
CA GLY A 77 13.47 10.47 15.24
C GLY A 77 14.46 9.59 16.00
N LYS A 78 14.20 9.24 17.26
CA LYS A 78 15.02 8.40 18.13
C LYS A 78 14.75 6.91 17.87
N THR A 79 15.18 6.45 16.69
CA THR A 79 14.80 5.13 16.17
C THR A 79 15.32 3.98 17.03
N ALA A 80 16.56 4.06 17.51
CA ALA A 80 17.15 3.00 18.33
C ALA A 80 16.43 2.87 19.68
N GLU A 81 16.13 3.99 20.32
CA GLU A 81 15.39 4.07 21.57
C GLU A 81 13.96 3.53 21.39
N ALA A 82 13.28 3.93 20.32
CA ALA A 82 11.95 3.41 19.99
C ALA A 82 11.96 1.88 19.83
N LEU A 83 12.91 1.34 19.06
CA LEU A 83 13.04 -0.10 18.83
C LEU A 83 13.39 -0.86 20.12
N SER A 84 14.23 -0.29 21.01
CA SER A 84 14.57 -0.92 22.29
C SER A 84 13.38 -1.14 23.23
N ARG A 85 12.26 -0.45 22.99
CA ARG A 85 11.04 -0.50 23.81
C ARG A 85 9.98 -1.43 23.26
N VAL A 86 10.21 -2.02 22.09
CA VAL A 86 9.33 -2.99 21.47
C VAL A 86 10.08 -4.31 21.29
N GLN A 87 9.34 -5.41 21.22
CA GLN A 87 9.96 -6.69 20.87
C GLN A 87 10.30 -6.67 19.38
N VAL A 88 11.59 -6.67 19.06
CA VAL A 88 12.09 -6.74 17.69
C VAL A 88 12.70 -8.11 17.44
N PHE A 89 12.20 -8.79 16.41
CA PHE A 89 12.84 -9.97 15.86
C PHE A 89 13.49 -9.56 14.55
N GLU A 90 14.81 -9.55 14.54
CA GLU A 90 15.59 -9.14 13.37
C GLU A 90 16.15 -10.37 12.66
N ILE A 91 15.78 -10.54 11.39
CA ILE A 91 16.41 -11.53 10.51
C ILE A 91 17.63 -10.87 9.87
N LYS A 92 18.81 -11.19 10.38
CA LYS A 92 20.06 -10.56 9.94
C LYS A 92 20.65 -11.29 8.74
N GLN A 93 21.20 -10.51 7.82
CA GLN A 93 22.18 -11.02 6.87
C GLN A 93 23.50 -11.22 7.62
N GLU A 94 24.09 -12.41 7.51
CA GLU A 94 25.51 -12.56 7.82
C GLU A 94 26.30 -11.69 6.85
N LYS A 95 27.15 -10.81 7.38
CA LYS A 95 28.12 -10.13 6.53
C LYS A 95 29.10 -11.19 6.03
N PRO A 96 29.38 -11.26 4.72
CA PRO A 96 30.45 -12.13 4.26
C PRO A 96 31.75 -11.69 4.92
N ASP A 97 32.54 -12.66 5.37
CA ASP A 97 33.79 -12.50 6.12
C ASP A 97 34.94 -11.88 5.28
N ARG A 98 34.61 -11.20 4.18
CA ARG A 98 35.59 -10.64 3.25
C ARG A 98 35.85 -9.18 3.59
N ALA A 99 37.10 -8.90 3.97
CA ALA A 99 37.66 -7.56 3.93
C ALA A 99 37.27 -6.89 2.61
N ALA A 100 36.79 -5.65 2.67
CA ALA A 100 36.40 -4.90 1.49
C ALA A 100 37.53 -4.98 0.44
N PRO A 101 37.26 -5.42 -0.80
CA PRO A 101 38.30 -5.45 -1.81
C PRO A 101 38.83 -4.03 -2.03
N ASP A 102 40.14 -3.92 -2.20
CA ASP A 102 40.79 -2.66 -2.55
C ASP A 102 40.09 -2.09 -3.80
N ARG A 103 39.67 -0.82 -3.73
CA ARG A 103 38.84 -0.15 -4.76
C ARG A 103 39.59 0.04 -6.09
N SER A 104 40.84 -0.41 -6.18
CA SER A 104 41.71 -0.29 -7.34
C SER A 104 41.52 -1.41 -8.39
N GLU A 105 40.79 -2.51 -8.08
CA GLU A 105 40.63 -3.68 -8.96
C GLU A 105 39.16 -4.10 -9.20
N ILE A 106 38.25 -3.15 -9.45
CA ILE A 106 36.87 -3.48 -9.82
C ILE A 106 36.75 -3.46 -11.35
N ASP A 107 36.85 -4.64 -11.98
CA ASP A 107 36.49 -4.84 -13.39
C ASP A 107 34.96 -4.93 -13.55
N ALA A 108 34.42 -4.45 -14.67
CA ALA A 108 32.98 -4.39 -14.95
C ALA A 108 32.28 -5.77 -14.90
N GLY A 109 33.02 -6.87 -15.09
CA GLY A 109 32.51 -8.24 -14.91
C GLY A 109 32.27 -8.63 -13.44
N SER A 110 33.01 -8.04 -12.51
CA SER A 110 32.87 -8.31 -11.07
C SER A 110 31.61 -7.66 -10.46
N ASP A 111 31.18 -6.52 -11.01
CA ASP A 111 29.97 -5.81 -10.56
C ASP A 111 28.69 -6.61 -10.83
N HIS A 112 28.60 -7.30 -11.98
CA HIS A 112 27.41 -8.10 -12.30
C HIS A 112 27.28 -9.33 -11.40
N ALA A 113 28.40 -10.03 -11.13
CA ALA A 113 28.40 -11.17 -10.22
C ALA A 113 28.09 -10.76 -8.77
N LEU A 114 28.61 -9.61 -8.32
CA LEU A 114 28.30 -9.05 -7.01
C LEU A 114 26.83 -8.63 -6.89
N ALA A 115 26.26 -8.03 -7.94
CA ALA A 115 24.84 -7.68 -7.99
C ALA A 115 23.94 -8.92 -7.94
N GLN A 116 24.23 -9.94 -8.75
CA GLN A 116 23.49 -11.20 -8.74
C GLN A 116 23.56 -11.91 -7.38
N SER A 117 24.75 -11.92 -6.76
CA SER A 117 24.93 -12.49 -5.42
C SER A 117 24.20 -11.69 -4.33
N ALA A 118 24.06 -10.37 -4.48
CA ALA A 118 23.30 -9.54 -3.57
C ALA A 118 21.79 -9.77 -3.72
N GLU A 119 21.31 -9.98 -4.94
CA GLU A 119 19.91 -10.27 -5.24
C GLU A 119 19.48 -11.64 -4.68
N ILE A 120 20.28 -12.68 -4.88
CA ILE A 120 20.04 -14.02 -4.29
C ILE A 120 19.94 -13.92 -2.77
N ARG A 121 20.91 -13.26 -2.12
CA ARG A 121 20.90 -13.09 -0.65
C ARG A 121 19.73 -12.26 -0.13
N ARG A 122 19.21 -11.33 -0.94
CA ARG A 122 18.02 -10.56 -0.59
C ARG A 122 16.78 -11.44 -0.65
N GLU A 123 16.70 -12.32 -1.64
CA GLU A 123 15.60 -13.27 -1.76
C GLU A 123 15.62 -14.30 -0.63
N GLU A 124 16.79 -14.85 -0.27
CA GLU A 124 16.93 -15.77 0.87
C GLU A 124 16.48 -15.11 2.19
N LEU A 125 16.87 -13.85 2.43
CA LEU A 125 16.40 -13.08 3.58
C LEU A 125 14.89 -12.90 3.58
N ARG A 126 14.33 -12.60 2.41
CA ARG A 126 12.90 -12.39 2.22
C ARG A 126 12.13 -13.67 2.55
N GLU A 127 12.57 -14.81 2.04
CA GLU A 127 11.98 -16.12 2.34
C GLU A 127 12.08 -16.46 3.83
N ALA A 128 13.26 -16.25 4.44
CA ALA A 128 13.47 -16.47 5.87
C ALA A 128 12.56 -15.59 6.74
N ALA A 129 12.36 -14.32 6.34
CA ALA A 129 11.44 -13.41 7.03
C ALA A 129 9.98 -13.87 6.93
N ILE A 130 9.53 -14.29 5.74
CA ILE A 130 8.18 -14.83 5.55
C ILE A 130 7.97 -16.07 6.42
N ALA A 131 8.92 -17.02 6.39
CA ALA A 131 8.85 -18.24 7.19
C ALA A 131 8.80 -17.94 8.70
N ALA A 132 9.61 -16.99 9.18
CA ALA A 132 9.60 -16.58 10.58
C ALA A 132 8.25 -15.95 11.00
N ILE A 133 7.67 -15.10 10.14
CA ILE A 133 6.35 -14.50 10.38
C ILE A 133 5.26 -15.57 10.43
N VAL A 134 5.24 -16.50 9.46
CA VAL A 134 4.25 -17.59 9.39
C VAL A 134 4.34 -18.48 10.62
N ASN A 135 5.56 -18.90 10.98
CA ASN A 135 5.79 -19.71 12.18
C ASN A 135 5.28 -18.98 13.44
N ARG A 136 5.60 -17.69 13.59
CA ARG A 136 5.12 -16.90 14.73
C ARG A 136 3.60 -16.80 14.77
N TYR A 137 2.97 -16.61 13.62
CA TYR A 137 1.52 -16.50 13.46
C TYR A 137 0.80 -17.81 13.85
N GLN A 138 1.37 -18.98 13.54
CA GLN A 138 0.77 -20.28 13.88
C GLN A 138 0.64 -20.52 15.39
N TYR A 139 1.58 -20.00 16.19
CA TYR A 139 1.57 -20.17 17.64
C TYR A 139 0.77 -19.10 18.39
N TRP A 140 0.10 -18.19 17.69
CA TRP A 140 -0.81 -17.25 18.33
C TRP A 140 -2.08 -17.96 18.78
N THR A 141 -2.39 -17.78 20.05
CA THR A 141 -3.59 -18.30 20.71
C THR A 141 -4.85 -17.62 20.16
N GLU A 142 -6.02 -18.21 20.37
CA GLU A 142 -7.31 -17.63 19.96
C GLU A 142 -7.60 -16.25 20.62
N ALA A 143 -6.85 -15.87 21.65
CA ALA A 143 -6.89 -14.55 22.29
C ALA A 143 -6.03 -13.47 21.59
N GLU A 144 -5.17 -13.85 20.64
CA GLU A 144 -4.27 -12.99 19.86
C GLU A 144 -4.83 -12.71 18.44
N LYS A 145 -6.13 -12.90 18.21
CA LYS A 145 -6.78 -12.83 16.87
C LYS A 145 -6.81 -11.44 16.21
N ASP A 146 -6.48 -10.37 16.92
CA ASP A 146 -6.50 -9.00 16.39
C ASP A 146 -5.13 -8.56 15.87
N VAL A 147 -4.46 -9.40 15.07
CA VAL A 147 -3.17 -9.05 14.47
C VAL A 147 -3.26 -8.87 12.97
N LEU A 148 -2.92 -7.65 12.54
CA LEU A 148 -2.68 -7.28 11.17
C LEU A 148 -1.20 -7.46 10.84
N VAL A 149 -0.89 -8.27 9.84
CA VAL A 149 0.46 -8.34 9.27
C VAL A 149 0.55 -7.40 8.07
N ILE A 150 1.59 -6.58 8.03
CA ILE A 150 1.81 -5.56 7.01
C ILE A 150 3.11 -5.89 6.27
N ALA A 151 3.05 -5.84 4.94
CA ALA A 151 4.21 -5.90 4.07
C ALA A 151 4.31 -4.62 3.25
N LEU A 152 5.54 -4.20 2.92
CA LEU A 152 5.78 -2.94 2.20
C LEU A 152 5.49 -3.06 0.71
N SER A 153 5.59 -4.26 0.13
CA SER A 153 5.34 -4.52 -1.29
C SER A 153 4.15 -5.47 -1.50
N ARG A 154 3.56 -5.41 -2.70
CA ARG A 154 2.47 -6.31 -3.09
C ARG A 154 2.94 -7.75 -3.19
N ALA A 155 4.10 -7.96 -3.81
CA ALA A 155 4.70 -9.27 -3.97
C ALA A 155 4.97 -9.92 -2.60
N ASP A 156 5.45 -9.16 -1.62
CA ASP A 156 5.66 -9.68 -0.25
C ASP A 156 4.34 -9.98 0.45
N ARG A 157 3.33 -9.12 0.30
CA ARG A 157 1.99 -9.35 0.85
C ARG A 157 1.35 -10.62 0.27
N GLU A 158 1.48 -10.84 -1.03
CA GLU A 158 0.97 -12.03 -1.72
C GLU A 158 1.70 -13.29 -1.24
N ALA A 159 3.03 -13.31 -1.28
CA ALA A 159 3.83 -14.43 -0.81
C ALA A 159 3.54 -14.76 0.66
N LEU A 160 3.38 -13.74 1.52
CA LEU A 160 3.03 -13.93 2.92
C LEU A 160 1.62 -14.49 3.10
N ASN A 161 0.63 -13.97 2.38
CA ASN A 161 -0.75 -14.47 2.45
C ASN A 161 -0.84 -15.93 1.98
N GLU A 162 -0.15 -16.29 0.90
CA GLU A 162 -0.06 -17.66 0.41
C GLU A 162 0.54 -18.58 1.47
N ALA A 163 1.69 -18.20 2.04
CA ALA A 163 2.35 -19.00 3.07
C ALA A 163 1.51 -19.14 4.35
N LEU A 164 0.80 -18.08 4.77
CA LEU A 164 -0.12 -18.12 5.91
C LEU A 164 -1.35 -19.01 5.65
N HIS A 165 -1.86 -19.04 4.41
CA HIS A 165 -2.99 -19.87 4.03
C HIS A 165 -2.62 -21.35 3.92
N ALA A 166 -1.44 -21.67 3.39
CA ALA A 166 -0.95 -23.04 3.27
C ALA A 166 -0.90 -23.77 4.63
N GLU A 167 -0.62 -23.04 5.70
CA GLU A 167 -0.39 -23.57 7.04
C GLU A 167 -1.65 -23.65 7.93
N LYS A 168 -2.84 -23.19 7.47
CA LYS A 168 -4.09 -23.24 8.26
C LYS A 168 -4.91 -24.50 7.93
N PRO A 169 -4.83 -25.60 8.70
CA PRO A 169 -5.37 -26.90 8.27
C PRO A 169 -6.89 -27.05 8.45
N GLY A 170 -7.59 -26.03 8.96
CA GLY A 170 -9.01 -26.10 9.36
C GLY A 170 -10.00 -25.44 8.40
N ARG A 171 -9.54 -24.82 7.31
CA ARG A 171 -10.38 -24.17 6.29
C ARG A 171 -10.12 -24.78 4.91
N ASN A 172 -9.92 -26.10 4.88
CA ASN A 172 -9.52 -26.86 3.69
C ASN A 172 -10.65 -27.16 2.69
N ASP A 173 -11.60 -26.25 2.52
CA ASP A 173 -12.45 -26.20 1.33
C ASP A 173 -12.15 -24.88 0.60
N PRO A 174 -10.98 -24.77 -0.05
CA PRO A 174 -10.65 -23.58 -0.81
C PRO A 174 -11.66 -23.44 -1.94
N ARG A 175 -12.52 -22.44 -1.82
CA ARG A 175 -13.43 -22.08 -2.91
C ARG A 175 -12.68 -21.12 -3.82
N PRO A 176 -12.41 -21.48 -5.08
CA PRO A 176 -11.87 -20.51 -6.01
C PRO A 176 -12.86 -19.36 -6.13
N VAL A 177 -12.36 -18.14 -5.95
CA VAL A 177 -13.11 -16.92 -6.17
C VAL A 177 -12.37 -16.16 -7.25
N ASP A 178 -13.06 -15.87 -8.35
CA ASP A 178 -12.52 -14.98 -9.35
C ASP A 178 -12.55 -13.55 -8.80
N THR A 179 -11.37 -12.98 -8.61
CA THR A 179 -11.21 -11.59 -8.16
C THR A 179 -10.65 -10.74 -9.29
N LEU A 180 -10.98 -9.45 -9.25
CA LEU A 180 -10.40 -8.47 -10.17
C LEU A 180 -9.29 -7.70 -9.48
N ASP A 181 -8.11 -7.71 -10.10
CA ASP A 181 -6.99 -6.90 -9.65
C ASP A 181 -6.88 -5.62 -10.47
N SER A 182 -6.86 -4.49 -9.75
CA SER A 182 -6.68 -3.19 -10.38
C SER A 182 -5.28 -3.04 -10.96
N LYS A 183 -5.20 -2.69 -12.25
CA LYS A 183 -3.95 -2.38 -12.97
C LYS A 183 -3.23 -1.11 -12.51
N GLN A 184 -3.78 -0.38 -11.53
CA GLN A 184 -3.20 0.85 -10.96
C GLN A 184 -2.85 1.93 -11.98
N TRP A 185 -3.62 1.99 -13.06
CA TRP A 185 -3.38 2.98 -14.10
C TRP A 185 -3.75 4.38 -13.62
N THR A 186 -2.87 5.34 -13.92
CA THR A 186 -3.19 6.76 -13.79
C THR A 186 -4.38 7.12 -14.70
N ALA A 187 -4.98 8.30 -14.48
CA ALA A 187 -6.05 8.77 -15.37
C ALA A 187 -5.61 8.82 -16.84
N ALA A 188 -4.37 9.25 -17.11
CA ALA A 188 -3.80 9.30 -18.45
C ALA A 188 -3.60 7.90 -19.07
N GLN A 189 -3.18 6.93 -18.26
CA GLN A 189 -3.04 5.54 -18.72
C GLN A 189 -4.40 4.89 -18.96
N ARG A 190 -5.43 5.21 -18.16
CA ARG A 190 -6.82 4.73 -18.39
C ARG A 190 -7.44 5.31 -19.67
N SER A 191 -7.05 6.50 -20.10
CA SER A 191 -7.52 7.07 -21.37
C SER A 191 -6.80 6.50 -22.61
N ASP A 192 -5.71 5.77 -22.43
CA ASP A 192 -4.91 5.21 -23.53
C ASP A 192 -5.45 3.83 -23.93
N ALA A 193 -6.28 3.81 -24.97
CA ALA A 193 -6.88 2.59 -25.51
C ALA A 193 -5.85 1.50 -25.85
N ALA A 194 -4.61 1.86 -26.22
CA ALA A 194 -3.58 0.90 -26.60
C ALA A 194 -3.08 0.03 -25.43
N ARG A 195 -3.42 0.38 -24.19
CA ARG A 195 -3.03 -0.37 -22.99
C ARG A 195 -3.98 -1.51 -22.66
N TYR A 196 -5.21 -1.45 -23.15
CA TYR A 196 -6.21 -2.48 -22.92
C TYR A 196 -5.90 -3.72 -23.77
N ARG A 197 -6.28 -4.89 -23.24
CA ARG A 197 -6.18 -6.18 -23.91
C ARG A 197 -7.52 -6.90 -23.85
N PRO A 198 -7.88 -7.70 -24.86
CA PRO A 198 -9.02 -8.61 -24.74
C PRO A 198 -8.93 -9.44 -23.46
N GLY A 199 -10.03 -9.51 -22.70
CA GLY A 199 -10.10 -10.14 -21.39
C GLY A 199 -9.96 -9.19 -20.20
N ASP A 200 -9.46 -7.96 -20.40
CA ASP A 200 -9.47 -6.93 -19.36
C ASP A 200 -10.89 -6.59 -18.93
N GLN A 201 -11.09 -6.30 -17.65
CA GLN A 201 -12.39 -5.91 -17.11
C GLN A 201 -12.43 -4.40 -16.88
N ILE A 202 -13.45 -3.73 -17.43
CA ILE A 202 -13.66 -2.29 -17.27
C ILE A 202 -14.81 -2.06 -16.29
N GLU A 203 -14.51 -1.46 -15.14
CA GLU A 203 -15.52 -0.90 -14.24
C GLU A 203 -15.83 0.55 -14.63
N TRP A 204 -17.10 0.85 -14.94
CA TRP A 204 -17.49 2.14 -15.47
C TRP A 204 -17.72 3.18 -14.36
N GLY A 205 -16.97 4.28 -14.38
CA GLY A 205 -17.04 5.31 -13.33
C GLY A 205 -18.26 6.25 -13.35
N ARG A 206 -19.11 6.15 -14.37
CA ARG A 206 -20.31 6.97 -14.58
C ARG A 206 -21.30 6.26 -15.49
N ASP A 207 -22.54 6.76 -15.53
CA ASP A 207 -23.55 6.30 -16.48
C ASP A 207 -23.29 6.84 -17.88
N TYR A 208 -23.54 6.00 -18.89
CA TYR A 208 -23.50 6.36 -20.30
C TYR A 208 -24.89 6.21 -20.91
N GLN A 209 -25.29 7.19 -21.73
CA GLN A 209 -26.53 7.12 -22.49
C GLN A 209 -26.44 5.95 -23.48
N ASP A 210 -27.44 5.06 -23.44
CA ASP A 210 -27.49 3.82 -24.24
C ASP A 210 -26.26 2.92 -24.05
N GLY A 211 -25.62 3.00 -22.87
CA GLY A 211 -24.39 2.30 -22.55
C GLY A 211 -24.35 1.77 -21.12
N PRO A 212 -23.15 1.41 -20.63
CA PRO A 212 -22.98 0.83 -19.31
C PRO A 212 -23.29 1.83 -18.19
N ARG A 213 -23.80 1.30 -17.08
CA ARG A 213 -24.10 2.07 -15.87
C ARG A 213 -22.87 2.23 -14.98
N LYS A 214 -22.90 3.23 -14.10
CA LYS A 214 -21.86 3.40 -13.09
C LYS A 214 -21.73 2.14 -12.22
N GLY A 215 -20.51 1.62 -12.10
CA GLY A 215 -20.17 0.39 -11.38
C GLY A 215 -20.41 -0.89 -12.16
N GLU A 216 -20.98 -0.81 -13.37
CA GLU A 216 -21.07 -1.98 -14.26
C GLU A 216 -19.66 -2.43 -14.67
N ILE A 217 -19.47 -3.74 -14.81
CA ILE A 217 -18.19 -4.33 -15.23
C ILE A 217 -18.40 -5.03 -16.57
N THR A 218 -17.59 -4.68 -17.55
CA THR A 218 -17.67 -5.26 -18.91
C THR A 218 -16.30 -5.75 -19.38
N PRO A 219 -16.20 -6.98 -19.92
CA PRO A 219 -14.98 -7.46 -20.54
C PRO A 219 -14.65 -6.70 -21.83
N VAL A 220 -13.38 -6.39 -22.02
CA VAL A 220 -12.82 -5.95 -23.29
C VAL A 220 -12.79 -7.14 -24.24
N VAL A 221 -13.41 -6.98 -25.41
CA VAL A 221 -13.43 -8.01 -26.47
C VAL A 221 -12.48 -7.68 -27.61
N ALA A 222 -12.19 -6.41 -27.85
CA ALA A 222 -11.26 -5.97 -28.89
C ALA A 222 -10.60 -4.63 -28.58
N GLN A 223 -9.43 -4.42 -29.16
CA GLN A 223 -8.72 -3.14 -29.19
C GLN A 223 -8.25 -2.91 -30.63
N ARG A 224 -8.75 -1.86 -31.28
CA ARG A 224 -8.45 -1.53 -32.68
C ARG A 224 -8.52 -0.01 -32.89
N ASP A 225 -7.63 0.53 -33.73
CA ASP A 225 -7.65 1.94 -34.16
C ASP A 225 -7.75 2.97 -33.03
N GLY A 226 -7.05 2.72 -31.91
CA GLY A 226 -7.09 3.61 -30.74
C GLY A 226 -8.43 3.59 -29.98
N GLN A 227 -9.27 2.58 -30.21
CA GLN A 227 -10.52 2.35 -29.49
C GLN A 227 -10.50 0.99 -28.79
N VAL A 228 -11.29 0.90 -27.72
CA VAL A 228 -11.53 -0.33 -26.97
C VAL A 228 -13.01 -0.67 -27.12
N THR A 229 -13.28 -1.91 -27.53
CA THR A 229 -14.64 -2.45 -27.56
C THR A 229 -14.80 -3.33 -26.34
N ALA A 230 -15.78 -3.00 -25.50
CA ALA A 230 -16.21 -3.83 -24.39
C ALA A 230 -17.60 -4.38 -24.67
N GLN A 231 -17.88 -5.57 -24.16
CA GLN A 231 -19.16 -6.24 -24.36
C GLN A 231 -19.87 -6.45 -23.02
N ARG A 232 -21.15 -6.10 -22.97
CA ARG A 232 -22.02 -6.29 -21.82
C ARG A 232 -22.53 -7.72 -21.77
N ALA A 233 -23.04 -8.15 -20.62
CA ALA A 233 -23.55 -9.51 -20.44
C ALA A 233 -24.77 -9.82 -21.35
N ASP A 234 -25.50 -8.79 -21.77
CA ASP A 234 -26.61 -8.89 -22.73
C ASP A 234 -26.15 -8.90 -24.20
N GLY A 235 -24.82 -8.86 -24.44
CA GLY A 235 -24.20 -8.92 -25.76
C GLY A 235 -24.01 -7.57 -26.44
N THR A 236 -24.46 -6.46 -25.82
CA THR A 236 -24.34 -5.09 -26.35
C THR A 236 -23.01 -4.43 -26.06
#